data_AF-A0A0D6ZBX6-F1
#
_entry.id   AF-A0A0D6ZBX6-F1
#
_cell.length_a   1.000
_cell.length_b   1.000
_cell.length_c   1.000
_cell.angle_alpha   90.00
_cell.angle_beta   90.00
_cell.angle_gamma   90.00
#
_symmetry.space_group_name_H-M   'P 1'
#
loop_
_entity.id
_entity.type
_entity.pdbx_description
1 polymer ?
#
loop_
_entity_poly.entity_id
_entity_poly.type
_entity_poly.pdbx_seq_one_letter_code
_entity_poly.pdbx_strand_id
1 'polypeptide(L)'
;MFFNEQYILLLELGIALKKWLQKIKLNDIESFEYITMDDDEGPLLEFIYTNNGWGIYSRWQEFEFQKSIPIEILIEAIEYFLSDLQEQLLSAYNLRLTDYL
;
A
#
# COMPACT_ATOMS: atom_id res chain seq x y z
N MET A 1 -6.81 -11.05 -11.54
CA MET A 1 -6.35 -10.97 -10.13
C MET A 1 -5.67 -9.61 -9.92
N PHE A 2 -5.57 -9.07 -8.68
CA PHE A 2 -4.89 -7.77 -8.47
C PHE A 2 -3.37 -7.93 -8.28
N PHE A 3 -2.92 -8.98 -7.62
CA PHE A 3 -1.51 -9.40 -7.58
C PHE A 3 -1.39 -10.81 -8.18
N ASN A 4 -0.78 -10.94 -9.36
CA ASN A 4 -0.64 -12.22 -10.05
C ASN A 4 0.72 -12.91 -9.81
N GLU A 5 1.67 -12.23 -9.15
CA GLU A 5 2.94 -12.83 -8.73
C GLU A 5 3.00 -13.05 -7.22
N GLN A 6 3.83 -14.01 -6.84
CA GLN A 6 4.20 -14.27 -5.46
C GLN A 6 5.45 -13.41 -5.16
N TYR A 7 5.83 -13.19 -3.90
CA TYR A 7 7.07 -12.49 -3.47
C TYR A 7 7.02 -10.96 -3.23
N ILE A 8 5.87 -10.32 -3.05
CA ILE A 8 5.86 -8.96 -2.47
C ILE A 8 6.50 -8.99 -1.07
N LEU A 9 7.46 -8.09 -0.82
CA LEU A 9 8.05 -7.90 0.50
C LEU A 9 7.05 -7.19 1.42
N LEU A 10 6.18 -7.97 2.06
CA LEU A 10 5.06 -7.48 2.88
C LEU A 10 5.50 -6.53 4.00
N LEU A 11 6.66 -6.77 4.61
CA LEU A 11 7.20 -5.89 5.66
C LEU A 11 7.51 -4.49 5.11
N GLU A 12 8.19 -4.43 3.96
CA GLU A 12 8.54 -3.16 3.30
C GLU A 12 7.30 -2.43 2.82
N LEU A 13 6.37 -3.15 2.19
CA LEU A 13 5.07 -2.60 1.79
C LEU A 13 4.32 -2.02 3.00
N GLY A 14 4.28 -2.76 4.11
CA GLY A 14 3.65 -2.31 5.36
C GLY A 14 4.30 -1.02 5.91
N ILE A 15 5.62 -0.92 5.86
CA ILE A 15 6.35 0.30 6.26
C ILE A 15 5.98 1.47 5.34
N ALA A 16 6.01 1.26 4.02
CA ALA A 16 5.70 2.29 3.03
C ALA A 16 4.26 2.81 3.20
N LEU A 17 3.29 1.90 3.30
CA LEU A 17 1.88 2.25 3.52
C LEU A 17 1.67 3.01 4.83
N LYS A 18 2.36 2.62 5.90
CA LYS A 18 2.24 3.29 7.20
C LYS A 18 2.79 4.72 7.15
N LYS A 19 3.91 4.95 6.46
CA LYS A 19 4.46 6.30 6.25
C LYS A 19 3.50 7.17 5.43
N TRP A 20 2.96 6.62 4.34
CA TRP A 20 1.99 7.33 3.52
C TRP A 20 0.71 7.66 4.29
N LEU A 21 0.16 6.71 5.05
CA LEU A 21 -1.04 6.91 5.87
C LEU A 21 -0.83 8.02 6.92
N GLN A 22 0.36 8.11 7.53
CA GLN A 22 0.69 9.20 8.45
C GLN A 22 0.61 10.58 7.78
N LYS A 23 1.08 10.71 6.54
CA LYS A 23 1.00 11.98 5.79
C LYS A 23 -0.43 12.33 5.40
N ILE A 24 -1.19 11.37 4.90
CA ILE A 24 -2.61 11.56 4.55
C ILE A 24 -3.42 12.01 5.76
N LYS A 25 -3.19 11.43 6.94
CA LYS A 25 -3.86 11.84 8.20
C LYS A 25 -3.49 13.26 8.65
N LEU A 26 -2.36 13.80 8.19
CA LEU A 26 -1.94 15.18 8.42
C LEU A 26 -2.45 16.14 7.32
N ASN A 27 -3.33 15.68 6.43
CA ASN A 27 -3.80 16.38 5.23
C ASN A 27 -2.67 16.74 4.24
N ASP A 28 -1.56 16.02 4.27
CA ASP A 28 -0.50 16.10 3.25
C ASP A 28 -0.82 15.10 2.13
N ILE A 29 -1.51 15.59 1.10
CA ILE A 29 -2.03 14.77 -0.01
C ILE A 29 -0.91 14.53 -1.01
N GLU A 30 -0.40 13.30 -1.04
CA GLU A 30 0.60 12.84 -2.00
C GLU A 30 0.21 11.47 -2.59
N SER A 31 0.58 11.22 -3.84
CA SER A 31 0.46 9.88 -4.42
C SER A 31 1.33 8.88 -3.65
N PHE A 32 0.86 7.63 -3.58
CA PHE A 32 1.65 6.52 -3.07
C PHE A 32 2.30 5.79 -4.23
N GLU A 33 3.58 5.47 -4.11
CA GLU A 33 4.30 4.60 -5.03
C GLU A 33 5.11 3.58 -4.22
N TYR A 34 4.93 2.29 -4.51
CA TYR A 34 5.73 1.22 -3.97
C TYR A 34 6.55 0.58 -5.08
N ILE A 35 7.86 0.75 -5.02
CA ILE A 35 8.82 0.19 -5.96
C ILE A 35 9.64 -0.87 -5.21
N THR A 36 9.75 -2.06 -5.79
CA THR A 36 10.62 -3.12 -5.25
C THR A 36 12.04 -2.94 -5.79
N MET A 37 13.04 -3.18 -4.95
CA MET A 37 14.46 -2.97 -5.32
C MET A 37 14.92 -3.79 -6.54
N ASP A 38 14.25 -4.90 -6.83
CA ASP A 38 14.64 -5.84 -7.88
C ASP A 38 14.07 -5.50 -9.27
N ASP A 39 13.29 -4.43 -9.42
CA ASP A 39 12.50 -4.18 -10.65
C ASP A 39 12.62 -2.73 -11.14
N ASP A 40 13.28 -2.54 -12.28
CA ASP A 40 13.44 -1.24 -12.97
C ASP A 40 12.18 -0.85 -13.78
N GLU A 41 11.14 -1.67 -13.79
CA GLU A 41 9.93 -1.46 -14.60
C GLU A 41 8.88 -0.53 -13.94
N GLY A 42 9.29 0.24 -12.94
CA GLY A 42 8.46 1.23 -12.26
C GLY A 42 7.67 0.68 -11.07
N PRO A 43 6.72 1.45 -10.52
CA PRO A 43 6.02 1.07 -9.30
C PRO A 43 5.19 -0.21 -9.44
N LEU A 44 5.33 -1.07 -8.44
CA LEU A 44 4.53 -2.28 -8.30
C LEU A 44 3.08 -1.97 -7.91
N LEU A 45 2.89 -0.99 -7.02
CA LEU A 45 1.60 -0.54 -6.54
C LEU A 45 1.61 0.98 -6.42
N GLU A 46 0.56 1.61 -6.93
CA GLU A 46 0.40 3.06 -6.88
C GLU A 46 -1.01 3.45 -6.43
N PHE A 47 -1.09 4.48 -5.59
CA PHE A 47 -2.32 5.22 -5.35
C PHE A 47 -2.18 6.61 -5.95
N ILE A 48 -2.96 6.87 -7.01
CA ILE A 48 -2.85 8.09 -7.79
C ILE A 48 -4.04 8.98 -7.43
N TYR A 49 -3.76 10.17 -6.90
CA TYR A 49 -4.79 11.17 -6.70
C TYR A 49 -5.20 11.80 -8.03
N THR A 50 -6.46 11.65 -8.41
CA THR A 50 -7.05 12.25 -9.61
C THR A 50 -8.11 13.26 -9.22
N ASN A 51 -8.56 14.09 -10.19
CA ASN A 51 -9.62 15.08 -9.95
C ASN A 51 -10.94 14.49 -9.40
N ASN A 52 -11.16 13.18 -9.55
CA ASN A 52 -12.38 12.50 -9.11
C ASN A 52 -12.18 11.59 -7.90
N GLY A 53 -11.00 11.60 -7.27
CA GLY A 53 -10.60 10.75 -6.13
C GLY A 53 -9.41 9.84 -6.44
N TRP A 54 -9.23 8.75 -5.67
CA TRP A 54 -8.03 7.92 -5.75
C TRP A 54 -8.18 6.78 -6.75
N GLY A 55 -7.25 6.69 -7.69
CA GLY A 55 -7.03 5.49 -8.50
C GLY A 55 -6.05 4.56 -7.81
N ILE A 56 -6.24 3.26 -7.98
CA ILE A 56 -5.26 2.24 -7.59
C ILE A 56 -4.77 1.55 -8.86
N TYR A 57 -3.46 1.44 -9.00
CA TYR A 57 -2.82 0.72 -10.09
C TYR A 57 -1.80 -0.27 -9.53
N SER A 58 -1.70 -1.43 -10.15
CA SER A 58 -0.55 -2.32 -9.97
C SER A 58 -0.10 -2.86 -11.30
N ARG A 59 1.22 -2.95 -11.54
CA ARG A 59 1.76 -3.61 -12.74
C ARG A 59 1.40 -5.10 -12.82
N TRP A 60 1.05 -5.74 -11.70
CA TRP A 60 0.61 -7.13 -11.65
C TRP A 60 -0.91 -7.32 -11.78
N GLN A 61 -1.67 -6.23 -12.00
CA GLN A 61 -3.10 -6.33 -12.21
C GLN A 61 -3.40 -6.87 -13.62
N GLU A 62 -4.34 -7.81 -13.73
CA GLU A 62 -4.78 -8.36 -15.02
C GLU A 62 -6.01 -7.64 -15.58
N PHE A 63 -6.39 -6.50 -14.99
CA PHE A 63 -7.59 -5.76 -15.36
C PHE A 63 -7.42 -4.27 -15.12
N GLU A 64 -8.11 -3.45 -15.91
CA GLU A 64 -8.18 -2.02 -15.64
C GLU A 64 -9.19 -1.71 -14.54
N PHE A 65 -8.74 -1.02 -13.51
CA PHE A 65 -9.63 -0.49 -12.47
C PHE A 65 -9.97 0.97 -12.79
N GLN A 66 -11.17 1.19 -13.36
CA GLN A 66 -11.60 2.52 -13.81
C GLN A 66 -12.45 3.29 -12.78
N LYS A 67 -12.61 2.77 -11.56
CA LYS A 67 -13.40 3.45 -10.53
C LYS A 67 -12.53 4.32 -9.65
N SER A 68 -13.04 5.49 -9.28
CA SER A 68 -12.44 6.29 -8.23
C SER A 68 -12.81 5.73 -6.85
N ILE A 69 -11.84 5.67 -5.96
CA ILE A 69 -11.98 5.24 -4.57
C ILE A 69 -11.96 6.48 -3.66
N PRO A 70 -12.96 6.65 -2.78
CA PRO A 70 -12.90 7.66 -1.72
C PRO A 70 -11.70 7.42 -0.80
N ILE A 71 -11.05 8.48 -0.35
CA ILE A 71 -9.86 8.36 0.51
C ILE A 71 -10.18 7.63 1.82
N GLU A 72 -11.40 7.75 2.32
CA GLU A 72 -11.86 7.11 3.55
C GLU A 72 -11.85 5.59 3.42
N ILE A 73 -12.27 5.07 2.26
CA ILE A 73 -12.25 3.63 1.95
C ILE A 73 -10.82 3.14 1.83
N LEU A 74 -9.94 3.95 1.21
CA LEU A 74 -8.53 3.61 1.07
C LEU A 74 -7.82 3.58 2.43
N ILE A 75 -8.09 4.55 3.30
CA ILE A 75 -7.60 4.60 4.68
C ILE A 75 -8.05 3.36 5.46
N GLU A 76 -9.34 3.05 5.44
CA GLU A 76 -9.89 1.90 6.18
C GLU A 76 -9.25 0.59 5.73
N ALA A 77 -9.11 0.39 4.41
CA ALA A 77 -8.47 -0.81 3.86
C ALA A 77 -7.00 -0.93 4.26
N ILE A 78 -6.25 0.17 4.26
CA ILE A 78 -4.83 0.19 4.65
C ILE A 78 -4.70 -0.05 6.16
N GLU A 79 -5.54 0.57 6.99
CA GLU A 79 -5.53 0.34 8.44
C GLU A 79 -5.82 -1.11 8.79
N TYR A 80 -6.81 -1.72 8.13
CA TYR A 80 -7.12 -3.13 8.27
C TYR A 80 -5.92 -4.01 7.89
N PHE A 81 -5.33 -3.76 6.72
CA PHE A 81 -4.14 -4.50 6.27
C PHE A 81 -2.97 -4.36 7.24
N LEU A 82 -2.66 -3.15 7.71
CA LEU A 82 -1.55 -2.91 8.64
C LEU A 82 -1.79 -3.55 10.01
N SER A 83 -3.04 -3.61 10.47
CA SER A 83 -3.40 -4.31 11.71
C SER A 83 -3.18 -5.81 11.57
N ASP A 84 -3.71 -6.43 10.51
CA ASP A 84 -3.57 -7.86 10.23
C ASP A 84 -2.09 -8.24 10.05
N LEU A 85 -1.33 -7.45 9.29
CA LEU A 85 0.11 -7.64 9.11
C LEU A 85 0.86 -7.55 10.44
N GLN A 86 0.52 -6.59 11.30
CA GLN A 86 1.16 -6.45 12.62
C GLN A 86 0.87 -7.65 13.53
N GLU A 87 -0.35 -8.19 13.50
CA GLU A 87 -0.71 -9.40 14.26
C GLU A 87 0.08 -10.62 13.77
N GLN A 88 0.19 -10.80 12.46
CA GLN A 88 0.96 -11.90 11.85
C GLN A 88 2.46 -11.77 12.14
N LEU A 89 3.04 -10.58 12.01
CA LEU A 89 4.46 -10.34 12.31
C LEU A 89 4.80 -10.60 13.78
N LEU A 90 3.93 -10.16 14.69
CA LEU A 90 4.14 -10.36 16.12
C LEU A 90 4.01 -11.84 16.50
N SER A 91 2.96 -12.51 16.00
CA SER A 91 2.67 -13.91 16.36
C SER A 91 3.68 -14.90 15.78
N ALA A 92 4.12 -14.71 14.54
CA ALA A 92 5.02 -15.66 13.88
C ALA A 92 6.51 -15.33 14.08
N TYR A 93 6.87 -14.04 14.21
CA TYR A 93 8.27 -13.60 14.18
C TYR A 93 8.67 -12.70 15.37
N ASN A 94 7.73 -12.33 16.25
CA ASN A 94 7.93 -11.37 17.33
C ASN A 94 8.48 -10.01 16.84
N LEU A 95 8.02 -9.57 15.67
CA LEU A 95 8.41 -8.29 15.05
C LEU A 95 7.30 -7.25 15.16
N ARG A 96 7.69 -5.97 15.26
CA ARG A 96 6.76 -4.84 15.18
C ARG A 96 7.12 -3.92 14.02
N LEU A 97 6.11 -3.52 13.24
CA LEU A 97 6.29 -2.54 12.16
C LEU A 97 6.88 -1.22 12.67
N THR A 98 6.56 -0.84 13.91
CA THR A 98 7.08 0.38 14.55
C THR A 98 8.59 0.40 14.73
N ASP A 99 9.24 -0.77 14.76
CA ASP A 99 10.67 -0.87 14.98
C ASP A 99 11.48 -0.48 13.72
N TYR A 100 10.78 -0.25 12.60
CA TYR A 100 11.34 0.03 11.27
C TYR A 100 10.83 1.35 10.65
N LEU A 101 10.17 2.20 11.44
CA LEU A 101 9.68 3.54 11.03
C LEU A 101 10.68 4.63 11.41
#